data_AF-A0A8X6MK87-F1
#
_entry.id   AF-A0A8X6MK87-F1
#
_cell.length_a   1.000
_cell.length_b   1.000
_cell.length_c   1.000
_cell.angle_alpha   90.00
_cell.angle_beta   90.00
_cell.angle_gamma   90.00
#
_symmetry.space_group_name_H-M   'P 1'
#
loop_
_entity.id
_entity.type
_entity.pdbx_description
1 polymer ?
#
loop_
_entity_poly.entity_id
_entity_poly.type
_entity_poly.pdbx_seq_one_letter_code
_entity_poly.pdbx_strand_id
1 'polypeptide(L)'
;MDFKTNYDSNQNVSGSSRKTSENCRNVLVSLMTELKVNCKLQNEILHFADSKKALPYIPKEKIKSQLEENQELITVKTHPTLPPRPIQRMKSKIVESGLYERELYRPNPAKTRPSKEKERFQNLMAFGKVIEVEATRKHIKENEFPLKISPSDLFDEILNEIKERRDFLEEMTQLGLGKKYLPEIQCQICVRLKELEKLDKERAQEAFLMYGM
;
A
#
# COMPACT_ATOMS: atom_id res chain seq x y z
N MET A 1 -55.10 -7.18 -32.28
CA MET A 1 -54.64 -5.91 -31.70
C MET A 1 -55.88 -5.08 -31.48
N ASP A 2 -56.27 -4.88 -30.22
CA ASP A 2 -57.09 -3.76 -29.73
C ASP A 2 -57.36 -4.01 -28.24
N PHE A 3 -56.54 -3.39 -27.40
CA PHE A 3 -56.77 -3.31 -25.96
C PHE A 3 -57.75 -2.17 -25.69
N LYS A 4 -58.97 -2.50 -25.24
CA LYS A 4 -59.86 -1.53 -24.61
C LYS A 4 -60.18 -1.97 -23.19
N THR A 5 -59.81 -1.05 -22.31
CA THR A 5 -59.96 -0.94 -20.88
C THR A 5 -61.38 -1.17 -20.39
N ASN A 6 -61.52 -1.80 -19.22
CA ASN A 6 -62.57 -1.48 -18.25
C ASN A 6 -62.02 -1.76 -16.85
N TYR A 7 -61.34 -0.78 -16.27
CA TYR A 7 -61.14 -0.72 -14.83
C TYR A 7 -62.23 0.17 -14.27
N ASP A 8 -63.21 -0.48 -13.68
CA ASP A 8 -64.37 0.18 -13.12
C ASP A 8 -64.04 0.82 -11.77
N SER A 9 -64.70 1.95 -11.59
CA SER A 9 -64.64 2.91 -10.52
C SER A 9 -64.85 2.35 -9.11
N ASN A 10 -63.99 2.75 -8.17
CA ASN A 10 -64.32 2.78 -6.73
C ASN A 10 -63.77 4.07 -6.14
N GLN A 11 -64.57 5.14 -6.17
CA GLN A 11 -65.56 5.53 -5.15
C GLN A 11 -64.95 6.28 -3.96
N ASN A 12 -65.41 7.54 -3.88
CA ASN A 12 -65.69 8.31 -2.67
C ASN A 12 -64.53 8.95 -1.91
N VAL A 13 -64.16 10.10 -2.45
CA VAL A 13 -63.77 11.32 -1.72
C VAL A 13 -64.93 11.75 -0.82
N SER A 14 -64.91 11.34 0.46
CA SER A 14 -65.69 11.98 1.52
C SER A 14 -64.73 12.55 2.56
N GLY A 15 -64.65 13.88 2.60
CA GLY A 15 -63.77 14.67 3.46
C GLY A 15 -64.00 14.40 4.95
N SER A 16 -63.12 13.60 5.55
CA SER A 16 -62.89 13.57 6.98
C SER A 16 -61.47 14.09 7.19
N SER A 17 -61.35 15.30 7.74
CA SER A 17 -60.05 15.92 8.07
C SER A 17 -59.40 15.11 9.19
N ARG A 18 -58.66 14.06 8.81
CA ARG A 18 -57.89 13.25 9.75
C ARG A 18 -56.69 14.07 10.20
N LYS A 19 -56.83 14.71 11.36
CA LYS A 19 -55.74 15.37 12.10
C LYS A 19 -54.58 14.41 12.33
N THR A 20 -53.42 14.95 12.67
CA THR A 20 -52.27 14.13 13.09
C THR A 20 -52.60 13.22 14.27
N SER A 21 -51.96 12.05 14.32
CA SER A 21 -52.09 11.18 15.48
C SER A 21 -51.57 11.88 16.73
N GLU A 22 -52.21 11.63 17.86
CA GLU A 22 -51.86 12.24 19.15
C GLU A 22 -50.39 11.99 19.52
N ASN A 23 -49.90 10.76 19.28
CA ASN A 23 -48.50 10.41 19.48
C ASN A 23 -47.55 11.24 18.61
N CYS A 24 -47.91 11.49 17.34
CA CYS A 24 -47.12 12.32 16.44
C CYS A 24 -47.08 13.80 16.89
N ARG A 25 -48.22 14.35 17.36
CA ARG A 25 -48.24 15.71 17.93
C ARG A 25 -47.34 15.83 19.15
N ASN A 26 -47.37 14.86 20.05
CA ASN A 26 -46.58 14.91 21.28
C ASN A 26 -45.08 14.92 20.98
N VAL A 27 -44.63 14.10 20.02
CA VAL A 27 -43.24 14.10 19.55
C VAL A 27 -42.86 15.46 18.95
N LEU A 28 -43.71 16.02 18.08
CA LEU A 28 -43.45 17.33 17.47
C LEU A 28 -43.35 18.45 18.52
N VAL A 29 -44.23 18.45 19.53
CA VAL A 29 -44.20 19.44 20.61
C VAL A 29 -42.92 19.30 21.45
N SER A 30 -42.50 18.08 21.81
CA SER A 30 -41.23 17.87 22.55
C SER A 30 -40.05 18.46 21.79
N LEU A 31 -39.93 18.13 20.50
CA LEU A 31 -38.84 18.65 19.66
C LEU A 31 -38.87 20.18 19.55
N MET A 32 -40.05 20.78 19.40
CA MET A 32 -40.18 22.25 19.37
C MET A 32 -39.74 22.90 20.68
N THR A 33 -40.04 22.28 21.82
CA THR A 33 -39.63 22.79 23.14
C THR A 33 -38.13 22.66 23.35
N GLU A 34 -37.53 21.54 22.94
CA GLU A 34 -36.09 21.30 22.99
C GLU A 34 -35.31 22.28 22.12
N LEU A 35 -35.80 22.54 20.90
CA LEU A 35 -35.20 23.48 19.96
C LEU A 35 -35.56 24.96 20.22
N LYS A 36 -36.32 25.25 21.28
CA LYS A 36 -36.79 26.60 21.66
C LYS A 36 -37.46 27.35 20.50
N VAL A 37 -38.29 26.65 19.72
CA VAL A 37 -39.00 27.21 18.56
C VAL A 37 -40.02 28.27 19.02
N ASN A 38 -40.14 29.39 18.30
CA ASN A 38 -41.11 30.45 18.61
C ASN A 38 -42.57 29.94 18.52
N CYS A 39 -43.44 30.33 19.45
CA CYS A 39 -44.84 29.90 19.52
C CYS A 39 -45.63 30.09 18.21
N LYS A 40 -45.38 31.18 17.47
CA LYS A 40 -46.01 31.41 16.16
C LYS A 40 -45.65 30.29 15.17
N LEU A 41 -44.38 29.93 15.13
CA LEU A 41 -43.85 28.87 14.26
C LEU A 41 -44.31 27.48 14.73
N GLN A 42 -44.43 27.26 16.04
CA GLN A 42 -45.00 26.01 16.57
C GLN A 42 -46.44 25.79 16.08
N ASN A 43 -47.26 26.84 16.11
CA ASN A 43 -48.64 26.78 15.61
C ASN A 43 -48.69 26.53 14.09
N GLU A 44 -47.80 27.14 13.32
CA GLU A 44 -47.69 26.89 11.87
C GLU A 44 -47.31 25.44 11.58
N ILE A 45 -46.30 24.88 12.27
CA ILE A 45 -45.87 23.49 12.06
C ILE A 45 -47.00 22.52 12.38
N LEU A 46 -47.72 22.72 13.49
CA LEU A 46 -48.86 21.87 13.85
C LEU A 46 -50.01 21.98 12.83
N HIS A 47 -50.26 23.18 12.30
CA HIS A 47 -51.24 23.40 11.23
C HIS A 47 -50.88 22.66 9.93
N PHE A 48 -49.60 22.69 9.51
CA PHE A 48 -49.14 21.94 8.34
C PHE A 48 -49.20 20.43 8.56
N ALA A 49 -48.86 19.97 9.76
CA ALA A 49 -48.94 18.57 10.13
C ALA A 49 -50.39 18.04 10.01
N ASP A 50 -51.38 18.80 10.53
CA ASP A 50 -52.80 18.42 10.47
C ASP A 50 -53.39 18.53 9.06
N SER A 51 -52.96 19.52 8.27
CA SER A 51 -53.50 19.76 6.93
C SER A 51 -52.88 18.86 5.85
N LYS A 52 -51.82 18.09 6.18
CA LYS A 52 -51.05 17.24 5.26
C LYS A 52 -50.58 17.95 3.99
N LYS A 53 -50.49 19.28 4.03
CA LYS A 53 -49.92 20.09 2.95
C LYS A 53 -48.41 20.10 3.07
N ALA A 54 -47.71 20.10 1.94
CA ALA A 54 -46.26 20.26 1.95
C ALA A 54 -45.89 21.58 2.64
N LEU A 55 -44.80 21.55 3.43
CA LEU A 55 -44.25 22.77 4.02
C LEU A 55 -43.89 23.77 2.91
N PRO A 56 -44.04 25.08 3.16
CA PRO A 56 -43.68 26.09 2.18
C PRO A 56 -42.21 25.90 1.78
N TYR A 57 -41.95 25.83 0.47
CA TYR A 57 -40.58 25.73 -0.04
C TYR A 57 -39.85 27.03 0.28
N ILE A 58 -38.82 26.95 1.13
CA ILE A 58 -37.88 28.04 1.36
C ILE A 58 -36.67 27.76 0.45
N PRO A 59 -36.43 28.58 -0.59
CA PRO A 59 -35.22 28.46 -1.40
C PRO A 59 -33.98 28.59 -0.50
N LYS A 60 -33.00 27.70 -0.66
CA LYS A 60 -31.77 27.67 0.16
C LYS A 60 -31.00 28.99 0.18
N GLU A 61 -31.23 29.86 -0.81
CA GLU A 61 -30.62 31.18 -0.94
C GLU A 61 -31.09 32.16 0.16
N LYS A 62 -32.34 32.06 0.64
CA LYS A 62 -32.87 32.95 1.69
C LYS A 62 -32.24 32.74 3.08
N ILE A 63 -31.63 31.57 3.31
CA ILE A 63 -30.93 31.26 4.57
C ILE A 63 -29.60 32.03 4.65
N LYS A 64 -28.97 32.32 3.51
CA LYS A 64 -27.74 33.12 3.45
C LYS A 64 -28.02 34.59 3.73
N SER A 65 -29.06 35.16 3.12
CA SER A 65 -29.35 36.60 3.23
C SER A 65 -29.66 37.07 4.65
N GLN A 66 -30.32 36.24 5.48
CA GLN A 66 -30.61 36.62 6.89
C GLN A 66 -29.39 36.55 7.82
N LEU A 67 -28.36 35.78 7.46
CA LEU A 67 -27.08 35.73 8.18
C LEU A 67 -26.13 36.86 7.73
N GLU A 68 -26.39 37.45 6.57
CA GLU A 68 -25.59 38.52 5.98
C GLU A 68 -26.04 39.92 6.45
N GLU A 69 -27.33 40.14 6.72
CA GLU A 69 -27.86 41.44 7.16
C GLU A 69 -27.50 41.85 8.61
N ASN A 70 -27.04 40.92 9.46
CA ASN A 70 -26.61 41.23 10.84
C ASN A 70 -25.09 41.51 10.95
N GLN A 71 -24.41 41.79 9.84
CA GLN A 71 -22.94 41.96 9.80
C GLN A 71 -22.47 43.43 9.82
N GLU A 72 -23.29 44.36 10.30
CA GLU A 72 -22.79 45.72 10.57
C GLU A 72 -22.19 45.81 11.98
N LEU A 73 -20.85 45.89 12.00
CA LEU A 73 -19.95 46.32 13.09
C LEU A 73 -19.81 45.40 14.31
N ILE A 74 -19.23 44.21 14.10
CA ILE A 74 -18.46 43.53 15.15
C ILE A 74 -17.00 43.53 14.70
N THR A 75 -16.16 44.33 15.35
CA THR A 75 -14.70 44.20 15.23
C THR A 75 -14.33 42.84 15.82
N VAL A 76 -14.23 41.83 14.96
CA VAL A 76 -13.89 40.47 15.34
C VAL A 76 -12.49 40.51 15.95
N LYS A 77 -12.40 40.43 17.28
CA LYS A 77 -11.14 40.13 17.97
C LYS A 77 -10.69 38.79 17.41
N THR A 78 -9.71 38.81 16.51
CA THR A 78 -9.15 37.60 15.93
C THR A 78 -8.56 36.79 17.08
N HIS A 79 -9.11 35.59 17.31
CA HIS A 79 -8.47 34.63 18.20
C HIS A 79 -7.06 34.36 17.67
N PRO A 80 -6.05 34.16 18.54
CA PRO A 80 -4.73 33.77 18.09
C PRO A 80 -4.86 32.49 17.25
N THR A 81 -4.61 32.62 15.95
CA THR A 81 -4.69 31.49 15.03
C THR A 81 -3.68 30.46 15.49
N LEU A 82 -4.15 29.27 15.85
CA LEU A 82 -3.26 28.15 16.12
C LEU A 82 -2.36 27.95 14.90
N PRO A 83 -1.06 27.64 15.09
CA PRO A 83 -0.18 27.40 13.98
C PRO A 83 -0.81 26.32 13.07
N PRO A 84 -0.71 26.48 11.75
CA PRO A 84 -1.27 25.51 10.82
C PRO A 84 -0.77 24.11 11.19
N ARG A 85 -1.67 23.12 11.11
CA ARG A 85 -1.29 21.71 11.36
C ARG A 85 -0.04 21.40 10.54
N PRO A 86 0.95 20.68 11.10
CA PRO A 86 2.16 20.35 10.36
C PRO A 86 1.79 19.57 9.09
N ILE A 87 2.04 20.17 7.93
CA ILE A 87 1.85 19.55 6.61
C ILE A 87 3.16 18.87 6.22
N GLN A 88 3.08 17.68 5.60
CA GLN A 88 4.25 17.04 5.01
C GLN A 88 4.83 17.94 3.90
N ARG A 89 6.13 18.25 3.99
CA ARG A 89 6.85 19.02 2.97
C ARG A 89 7.39 18.08 1.89
N MET A 90 7.47 18.58 0.66
CA MET A 90 8.13 17.85 -0.44
C MET A 90 9.65 17.74 -0.19
N LYS A 91 10.27 16.67 -0.69
CA LYS A 91 11.71 16.42 -0.55
C LYS A 91 12.57 17.59 -1.02
N SER A 92 12.24 18.22 -2.15
CA SER A 92 12.96 19.39 -2.68
C SER A 92 13.02 20.53 -1.67
N LYS A 93 11.87 20.90 -1.12
CA LYS A 93 11.73 21.98 -0.12
C LYS A 93 12.46 21.67 1.20
N ILE A 94 12.58 20.40 1.56
CA ILE A 94 13.34 19.94 2.73
C ILE A 94 14.85 20.11 2.48
N VAL A 95 15.35 19.69 1.30
CA VAL A 95 16.77 19.84 0.93
C VAL A 95 17.14 21.31 0.78
N GLU A 96 16.31 22.12 0.09
CA GLU A 96 16.51 23.56 -0.09
C GLU A 96 16.59 24.33 1.24
N SER A 97 15.85 23.88 2.26
CA SER A 97 15.87 24.54 3.58
C SER A 97 17.18 24.37 4.34
N GLY A 98 18.11 23.53 3.86
CA GLY A 98 19.38 23.24 4.54
C GLY A 98 19.22 22.42 5.83
N LEU A 99 17.99 22.06 6.21
CA LEU A 99 17.69 21.28 7.42
C LEU A 99 17.86 19.76 7.23
N TYR A 100 18.21 19.32 6.02
CA TYR A 100 18.37 17.91 5.70
C TYR A 100 19.79 17.63 5.22
N GLU A 101 20.61 17.15 6.15
CA GLU A 101 21.91 16.56 5.86
C GLU A 101 21.82 15.06 6.11
N ARG A 102 22.15 14.26 5.10
CA ARG A 102 22.18 12.81 5.27
C ARG A 102 23.41 12.44 6.07
N GLU A 103 23.21 11.76 7.20
CA GLU A 103 24.33 11.23 7.98
C GLU A 103 25.21 10.34 7.11
N LEU A 104 26.52 10.59 7.19
CA LEU A 104 27.50 9.71 6.56
C LEU A 104 27.43 8.35 7.25
N TYR A 105 27.44 7.28 6.45
CA TYR A 105 27.49 5.92 6.98
C TYR A 105 28.71 5.79 7.90
N ARG A 106 28.44 5.59 9.19
CA ARG A 106 29.43 5.18 10.17
C ARG A 106 29.20 3.70 10.42
N PRO A 107 30.09 2.80 9.95
CA PRO A 107 29.99 1.41 10.33
C PRO A 107 29.95 1.35 11.85
N ASN A 108 28.94 0.68 12.41
CA ASN A 108 28.89 0.42 13.84
C ASN A 108 30.24 -0.20 14.23
N PRO A 109 31.00 0.35 15.20
CA PRO A 109 32.20 -0.31 15.68
C PRO A 109 31.80 -1.74 15.93
N ALA A 110 32.36 -2.66 15.13
CA ALA A 110 31.93 -4.04 15.16
C ALA A 110 31.88 -4.42 16.63
N LYS A 111 30.76 -5.00 17.08
CA LYS A 111 30.76 -5.76 18.32
C LYS A 111 31.75 -6.89 18.07
N THR A 112 33.03 -6.61 18.20
CA THR A 112 34.14 -7.54 18.21
C THR A 112 33.89 -8.31 19.47
N ARG A 113 32.96 -9.28 19.38
CA ARG A 113 32.81 -10.33 20.36
C ARG A 113 34.22 -10.87 20.57
N PRO A 114 34.69 -11.01 21.81
CA PRO A 114 36.06 -11.42 22.06
C PRO A 114 36.32 -12.71 21.28
N SER A 115 37.30 -12.65 20.38
CA SER A 115 37.72 -13.78 19.53
C SER A 115 37.94 -15.06 20.35
N LYS A 116 38.34 -14.88 21.61
CA LYS A 116 38.62 -15.93 22.59
C LYS A 116 37.44 -16.87 22.85
N GLU A 117 36.20 -16.39 22.98
CA GLU A 117 35.06 -17.28 23.25
C GLU A 117 34.70 -18.11 22.02
N LYS A 118 34.74 -17.49 20.83
CA LYS A 118 34.51 -18.18 19.56
C LYS A 118 35.59 -19.23 19.32
N GLU A 119 36.85 -18.88 19.56
CA GLU A 119 38.00 -19.77 19.44
C GLU A 119 37.95 -20.93 20.44
N ARG A 120 37.63 -20.64 21.72
CA ARG A 120 37.40 -21.66 22.75
C ARG A 120 36.34 -22.66 22.32
N PHE A 121 35.21 -22.18 21.78
CA PHE A 121 34.13 -23.05 21.34
C PHE A 121 34.49 -23.86 20.09
N GLN A 122 35.20 -23.27 19.14
CA GLN A 122 35.72 -23.98 17.97
C GLN A 122 36.66 -25.13 18.38
N ASN A 123 37.60 -24.87 19.29
CA ASN A 123 38.53 -25.89 19.78
C ASN A 123 37.80 -27.00 20.53
N LEU A 124 36.79 -26.64 21.33
CA LEU A 124 35.95 -27.61 22.04
C LEU A 124 35.15 -28.49 21.08
N MET A 125 34.56 -27.93 20.02
CA MET A 125 33.79 -28.70 19.03
C MET A 125 34.67 -29.61 18.17
N ALA A 126 35.85 -29.12 17.75
CA ALA A 126 36.74 -29.88 16.88
C ALA A 126 37.51 -30.98 17.63
N PHE A 127 38.00 -30.68 18.85
CA PHE A 127 38.93 -31.55 19.58
C PHE A 127 38.37 -32.10 20.90
N GLY A 128 37.15 -31.72 21.30
CA GLY A 128 36.53 -32.13 22.56
C GLY A 128 37.14 -31.49 23.81
N LYS A 129 38.12 -30.59 23.65
CA LYS A 129 38.83 -29.91 24.74
C LYS A 129 39.24 -28.50 24.34
N VAL A 130 39.34 -27.60 25.32
CA VAL A 130 39.83 -26.24 25.08
C VAL A 130 41.35 -26.27 25.01
N ILE A 131 41.89 -26.04 23.83
CA ILE A 131 43.33 -25.89 23.61
C ILE A 131 43.60 -24.38 23.53
N GLU A 132 44.46 -23.86 24.41
CA GLU A 132 45.01 -22.51 24.25
C GLU A 132 46.14 -22.59 23.24
N VAL A 133 45.80 -22.36 21.96
CA VAL A 133 46.82 -22.28 20.93
C VAL A 133 47.52 -20.94 21.12
N GLU A 134 48.77 -20.96 21.59
CA GLU A 134 49.64 -19.79 21.47
C GLU A 134 49.64 -19.38 20.00
N ALA A 135 49.12 -18.18 19.73
CA ALA A 135 48.86 -17.71 18.39
C ALA A 135 50.17 -17.41 17.64
N THR A 136 50.97 -18.44 17.33
CA THR A 136 51.85 -18.40 16.17
C THR A 136 50.94 -18.50 14.96
N ARG A 137 50.30 -17.38 14.62
CA ARG A 137 49.62 -17.21 13.34
C ARG A 137 50.71 -17.24 12.28
N LYS A 138 51.15 -18.44 11.92
CA LYS A 138 51.55 -18.69 10.55
C LYS A 138 50.27 -18.36 9.80
N HIS A 139 50.25 -17.21 9.13
CA HIS A 139 49.29 -16.96 8.08
C HIS A 139 49.44 -18.16 7.14
N ILE A 140 48.58 -19.16 7.32
CA ILE A 140 48.21 -20.04 6.24
C ILE A 140 47.64 -19.02 5.27
N LYS A 141 48.46 -18.59 4.31
CA LYS A 141 47.96 -18.01 3.09
C LYS A 141 46.86 -18.99 2.72
N GLU A 142 45.61 -18.52 2.79
CA GLU A 142 44.51 -19.27 2.22
C GLU A 142 45.06 -19.71 0.88
N ASN A 143 45.29 -21.02 0.75
CA ASN A 143 45.59 -21.54 -0.55
C ASN A 143 44.30 -21.26 -1.29
N GLU A 144 44.25 -20.12 -1.97
CA GLU A 144 43.67 -19.97 -3.28
C GLU A 144 44.31 -21.07 -4.12
N PHE A 145 43.98 -22.33 -3.85
CA PHE A 145 43.70 -23.22 -4.93
C PHE A 145 42.43 -22.61 -5.49
N PRO A 146 42.47 -21.86 -6.60
CA PRO A 146 41.28 -21.80 -7.41
C PRO A 146 40.93 -23.27 -7.59
N LEU A 147 39.78 -23.69 -7.05
CA LEU A 147 39.12 -24.88 -7.56
C LEU A 147 39.15 -24.65 -9.07
N LYS A 148 40.02 -25.35 -9.78
CA LYS A 148 40.12 -25.27 -11.23
C LYS A 148 38.84 -25.93 -11.70
N ILE A 149 37.75 -25.17 -11.68
CA ILE A 149 36.47 -25.57 -12.23
C ILE A 149 36.82 -25.85 -13.68
N SER A 150 36.71 -27.12 -14.07
CA SER A 150 37.08 -27.48 -15.42
C SER A 150 36.10 -26.80 -16.37
N PRO A 151 36.52 -26.40 -17.58
CA PRO A 151 35.59 -25.83 -18.56
C PRO A 151 34.45 -26.80 -18.92
N SER A 152 34.61 -28.10 -18.61
CA SER A 152 33.53 -29.08 -18.70
C SER A 152 32.47 -28.91 -17.62
N ASP A 153 32.88 -28.64 -16.38
CA ASP A 153 31.94 -28.45 -15.26
C ASP A 153 31.06 -27.19 -15.47
N LEU A 154 31.63 -26.12 -16.03
CA LEU A 154 30.89 -24.89 -16.36
C LEU A 154 29.80 -25.12 -17.43
N PHE A 155 30.08 -25.98 -18.41
CA PHE A 155 29.12 -26.28 -19.48
C PHE A 155 27.91 -27.04 -18.92
N ASP A 156 28.16 -28.04 -18.08
CA ASP A 156 27.11 -28.83 -17.42
C ASP A 156 26.30 -27.97 -16.42
N GLU A 157 26.95 -27.05 -15.73
CA GLU A 157 26.28 -26.07 -14.85
C GLU A 157 25.29 -25.20 -15.62
N ILE A 158 25.71 -24.58 -16.73
CA ILE A 158 24.84 -23.72 -17.56
C ILE A 158 23.67 -24.53 -18.13
N LEU A 159 23.88 -25.78 -18.53
CA LEU A 159 22.80 -26.67 -18.98
C LEU A 159 21.78 -26.95 -17.87
N ASN A 160 22.26 -27.16 -16.64
CA ASN A 160 21.38 -27.36 -15.48
C ASN A 160 20.59 -26.09 -15.17
N GLU A 161 21.23 -24.91 -15.19
CA GLU A 161 20.52 -23.65 -14.99
C GLU A 161 19.41 -23.44 -16.05
N ILE A 162 19.68 -23.75 -17.33
CA ILE A 162 18.65 -23.65 -18.37
C ILE A 162 17.47 -24.58 -18.06
N LYS A 163 17.73 -25.81 -17.60
CA LYS A 163 16.66 -26.75 -17.20
C LYS A 163 15.87 -26.20 -16.02
N GLU A 164 16.53 -25.78 -14.95
CA GLU A 164 15.89 -25.19 -13.76
C GLU A 164 14.98 -24.01 -14.12
N ARG A 165 15.40 -23.14 -15.05
CA ARG A 165 14.59 -22.02 -15.51
C ARG A 165 13.35 -22.45 -16.29
N ARG A 166 13.46 -23.53 -17.07
CA ARG A 166 12.31 -24.11 -17.80
C ARG A 166 11.34 -24.77 -16.82
N ASP A 167 11.86 -25.54 -15.87
CA ASP A 167 11.07 -26.23 -14.84
C ASP A 167 10.34 -25.20 -13.96
N PHE A 168 11.03 -24.14 -13.53
CA PHE A 168 10.43 -23.02 -12.82
C PHE A 168 9.28 -22.38 -13.61
N LEU A 169 9.44 -22.17 -14.92
CA LEU A 169 8.38 -21.60 -15.74
C LEU A 169 7.19 -22.56 -15.83
N GLU A 170 7.44 -23.87 -15.92
CA GLU A 170 6.40 -24.90 -15.90
C GLU A 170 5.63 -24.87 -14.58
N GLU A 171 6.31 -24.86 -13.44
CA GLU A 171 5.68 -24.71 -12.11
C GLU A 171 4.84 -23.44 -12.02
N MET A 172 5.37 -22.30 -12.47
CA MET A 172 4.63 -21.03 -12.46
C MET A 172 3.43 -21.05 -13.41
N THR A 173 3.49 -21.77 -14.53
CA THR A 173 2.34 -21.92 -15.44
C THR A 173 1.25 -22.80 -14.83
N GLN A 174 1.61 -23.88 -14.13
CA GLN A 174 0.67 -24.72 -13.38
C GLN A 174 -0.04 -23.92 -12.27
N LEU A 175 0.67 -22.98 -11.65
CA LEU A 175 0.10 -22.04 -10.67
C LEU A 175 -0.70 -20.87 -11.30
N GLY A 176 -0.81 -20.81 -12.63
CA GLY A 176 -1.52 -19.75 -13.35
C GLY A 176 -0.75 -18.41 -13.46
N LEU A 177 0.49 -18.36 -12.95
CA LEU A 177 1.35 -17.17 -12.96
C LEU A 177 2.33 -17.14 -14.15
N GLY A 178 2.31 -18.13 -15.04
CA GLY A 178 3.27 -18.26 -16.14
C GLY A 178 3.42 -17.01 -17.01
N LYS A 179 2.32 -16.32 -17.35
CA LYS A 179 2.34 -15.09 -18.16
C LYS A 179 3.15 -13.97 -17.52
N LYS A 180 3.23 -13.92 -16.18
CA LYS A 180 3.98 -12.91 -15.44
C LYS A 180 5.49 -13.12 -15.56
N TYR A 181 5.94 -14.38 -15.51
CA TYR A 181 7.36 -14.73 -15.45
C TYR A 181 7.97 -15.08 -16.80
N LEU A 182 7.15 -15.43 -17.80
CA LEU A 182 7.59 -15.83 -19.14
C LEU A 182 8.60 -14.86 -19.78
N PRO A 183 8.40 -13.52 -19.79
CA PRO A 183 9.35 -12.61 -20.44
C PRO A 183 10.73 -12.60 -19.77
N GLU A 184 10.75 -12.65 -18.43
CA GLU A 184 11.97 -12.61 -17.64
C GLU A 184 12.76 -13.93 -17.79
N ILE A 185 12.07 -15.06 -17.68
CA ILE A 185 12.67 -16.38 -17.81
C ILE A 185 13.20 -16.61 -19.24
N GLN A 186 12.47 -16.18 -20.26
CA GLN A 186 12.97 -16.25 -21.65
C GLN A 186 14.25 -15.44 -21.83
N CYS A 187 14.33 -14.24 -21.25
CA CYS A 187 15.54 -13.42 -21.31
C CYS A 187 16.72 -14.16 -20.66
N GLN A 188 16.52 -14.74 -19.47
CA GLN A 188 17.55 -15.49 -18.75
C GLN A 188 18.01 -16.72 -19.54
N ILE A 189 17.09 -17.51 -20.11
CA ILE A 189 17.41 -18.66 -20.96
C ILE A 189 18.24 -18.19 -22.18
N CYS A 190 17.86 -17.09 -22.83
CA CYS A 190 18.62 -16.53 -23.94
C CYS A 190 20.05 -16.10 -23.55
N VAL A 191 20.24 -15.54 -22.34
CA VAL A 191 21.57 -15.19 -21.83
C VAL A 191 22.40 -16.46 -21.63
N ARG A 192 21.85 -17.47 -20.97
CA ARG A 192 22.56 -18.74 -20.72
C ARG A 192 22.89 -19.51 -21.99
N LEU A 193 22.00 -19.50 -22.99
CA LEU A 193 22.28 -20.09 -24.30
C LEU A 193 23.47 -19.40 -24.99
N LYS A 194 23.57 -18.07 -24.92
CA LYS A 194 24.71 -17.34 -25.49
C LYS A 194 26.04 -17.66 -24.77
N GLU A 195 25.99 -17.82 -23.45
CA GLU A 195 27.15 -18.24 -22.66
C GLU A 195 27.60 -19.64 -23.08
N LEU A 196 26.64 -20.56 -23.25
CA LEU A 196 26.89 -21.92 -23.71
C LEU A 196 27.49 -21.95 -25.13
N GLU A 197 26.93 -21.19 -26.08
CA GLU A 197 27.48 -21.04 -27.43
C GLU A 197 28.91 -20.49 -27.42
N LYS A 198 29.22 -19.58 -26.50
CA LYS A 198 30.56 -19.00 -26.37
C LYS A 198 31.56 -20.06 -25.90
N LEU A 199 31.22 -20.82 -24.87
CA LEU A 199 32.07 -21.91 -24.37
C LEU A 199 32.28 -22.99 -25.43
N ASP A 200 31.25 -23.32 -26.20
CA ASP A 200 31.34 -24.31 -27.29
C ASP A 200 32.29 -23.85 -28.40
N LYS A 201 32.22 -22.56 -28.78
CA LYS A 201 33.16 -21.95 -29.74
C LYS A 201 34.59 -21.93 -29.21
N GLU A 202 34.79 -21.57 -27.95
CA GLU A 202 36.11 -21.56 -27.30
C GLU A 202 36.70 -22.98 -27.30
N ARG A 203 35.92 -23.99 -26.90
CA ARG A 203 36.33 -25.40 -26.94
C ARG A 203 36.65 -25.87 -28.36
N ALA A 204 35.84 -25.49 -29.34
CA ALA A 204 36.10 -25.83 -30.75
C ALA A 204 37.39 -25.19 -31.26
N GLN A 205 37.67 -23.94 -30.87
CA GLN A 205 38.92 -23.25 -31.20
C GLN A 205 40.13 -23.89 -30.50
N GLU A 206 40.02 -24.23 -29.22
CA GLU A 206 41.05 -24.96 -28.48
C GLU A 206 41.32 -26.33 -29.12
N ALA A 207 40.28 -27.08 -29.48
CA ALA A 207 40.41 -28.36 -30.16
C ALA A 207 41.06 -28.22 -31.54
N PHE A 208 40.69 -27.19 -32.31
CA PHE A 208 41.31 -26.86 -33.59
C PHE A 208 42.80 -26.53 -33.43
N LEU A 209 43.17 -25.73 -32.42
CA LEU A 209 44.56 -25.38 -32.14
C LEU A 209 45.39 -26.57 -31.64
N MET A 210 44.80 -27.46 -30.83
CA MET A 210 45.49 -28.59 -30.22
C MET A 210 45.65 -29.79 -31.16
N TYR A 211 44.65 -30.04 -32.03
CA TYR A 211 44.62 -31.23 -32.88
C TYR A 211 44.71 -30.94 -34.38
N GLY A 212 44.73 -29.67 -34.80
CA GLY A 212 45.06 -29.25 -36.16
C GLY A 212 44.25 -29.96 -37.25
N MET A 213 42.92 -29.92 -37.15
CA MET A 213 42.03 -30.29 -38.25
C MET A 213 41.65 -29.07 -39.09
#